data_AF-A0A5J9TVC3-F1
#
_entry.id   AF-A0A5J9TVC3-F1
#
_cell.length_a   1.000
_cell.length_b   1.000
_cell.length_c   1.000
_cell.angle_alpha   90.00
_cell.angle_beta   90.00
_cell.angle_gamma   90.00
#
_symmetry.space_group_name_H-M   'P 1'
#
loop_
_entity.id
_entity.type
_entity.pdbx_description
1 polymer ?
#
loop_
_entity_poly.entity_id
_entity_poly.type
_entity_poly.pdbx_seq_one_letter_code
_entity_poly.pdbx_strand_id
1 'polypeptide(L)'
;MDALRLVTLAAVVVAAAMALAAAPTASAAPRAFFVFGDSLVDNGNNNYLMTTARADAPPYGIDFPTHMPTGRFSNGLNIPDIISEHLGSQPALPYLSPELRGENLLIGANFASAGVGILNDTGIQFVNIIRIGQQLQNFQEYQQKLAAFIGEDAATQLVNQALVLITLGGNDFVNNYYLVPFSVRSRQFAIQDYVPYLIFEYKKILSVSSSPASNYSSPDSNEMISLQIMLLKPFLRYE
;
A
#
# COMPACT_ATOMS: atom_id res chain seq x y z
N MET A 1 17.48 7.12 -61.31
CA MET A 1 17.87 7.41 -59.92
C MET A 1 19.24 6.82 -59.73
N ASP A 2 20.26 7.66 -59.52
CA ASP A 2 21.64 7.20 -59.49
C ASP A 2 21.91 6.40 -58.21
N ALA A 3 22.75 5.37 -58.31
CA ALA A 3 23.02 4.42 -57.23
C ALA A 3 23.39 5.13 -55.90
N LEU A 4 24.07 6.26 -55.99
CA LEU A 4 24.44 7.10 -54.85
C LEU A 4 23.20 7.61 -54.06
N ARG A 5 22.13 8.01 -54.75
CA ARG A 5 20.87 8.47 -54.14
C ARG A 5 20.10 7.33 -53.47
N LEU A 6 20.20 6.12 -54.02
CA LEU A 6 19.57 4.93 -53.44
C LEU A 6 20.25 4.55 -52.11
N VAL A 7 21.59 4.59 -52.09
CA VAL A 7 22.40 4.28 -50.89
C VAL A 7 22.19 5.32 -49.79
N THR A 8 22.11 6.61 -50.14
CA THR A 8 21.82 7.66 -49.14
C THR A 8 20.41 7.52 -48.57
N LEU A 9 19.41 7.22 -49.39
CA LEU A 9 18.05 7.00 -48.90
C LEU A 9 17.97 5.80 -47.96
N ALA A 10 18.61 4.68 -48.31
CA ALA A 10 18.67 3.50 -47.45
C ALA A 10 19.36 3.79 -46.10
N ALA A 11 20.48 4.52 -46.12
CA ALA A 11 21.19 4.91 -44.90
C ALA A 11 20.34 5.80 -43.99
N VAL A 12 19.58 6.76 -44.55
CA VAL A 12 18.67 7.62 -43.79
C VAL A 12 17.52 6.83 -43.18
N VAL A 13 16.94 5.88 -43.92
CA VAL A 13 15.87 5.01 -43.41
C VAL A 13 16.37 4.13 -42.26
N VAL A 14 17.56 3.55 -42.40
CA VAL A 14 18.18 2.74 -41.34
C VAL A 14 18.50 3.60 -40.11
N ALA A 15 19.05 4.80 -40.29
CA ALA A 15 19.32 5.71 -39.19
C ALA A 15 18.03 6.15 -38.48
N ALA A 16 16.95 6.43 -39.22
CA ALA A 16 15.65 6.77 -38.65
C ALA A 16 15.02 5.59 -37.89
N ALA A 17 15.12 4.37 -38.41
CA ALA A 17 14.65 3.16 -37.74
C ALA A 17 15.43 2.88 -36.45
N MET A 18 16.76 3.06 -36.48
CA MET A 18 17.62 2.94 -35.30
C MET A 18 17.31 4.01 -34.25
N ALA A 19 17.03 5.25 -34.66
CA ALA A 19 16.63 6.33 -33.76
C ALA A 19 15.25 6.08 -33.13
N LEU A 20 14.32 5.48 -33.87
CA LEU A 20 12.99 5.13 -33.37
C LEU A 20 13.03 3.92 -32.42
N ALA A 21 13.92 2.96 -32.67
CA ALA A 21 14.17 1.82 -31.79
C ALA A 21 14.97 2.18 -30.53
N ALA A 22 15.76 3.26 -30.59
CA ALA A 22 16.51 3.82 -29.46
C ALA A 22 15.73 4.89 -28.69
N ALA A 23 14.51 5.25 -29.12
CA ALA A 23 13.64 6.09 -28.32
C ALA A 23 13.36 5.34 -27.01
N PRO A 24 13.67 5.91 -25.84
CA PRO A 24 13.33 5.27 -24.59
C PRO A 24 11.83 5.02 -24.61
N THR A 25 11.42 3.75 -24.52
CA THR A 25 10.05 3.42 -24.13
C THR A 25 9.81 4.24 -22.88
N ALA A 26 8.84 5.15 -22.92
CA ALA A 26 8.48 5.94 -21.75
C ALA A 26 8.16 4.94 -20.63
N SER A 27 9.14 4.68 -19.76
CA SER A 27 8.91 3.99 -18.52
C SER A 27 7.86 4.84 -17.84
N ALA A 28 6.67 4.28 -17.60
CA ALA A 28 5.67 4.97 -16.83
C ALA A 28 6.36 5.45 -15.55
N ALA A 29 6.33 6.76 -15.28
CA ALA A 29 6.99 7.32 -14.11
C ALA A 29 6.61 6.47 -12.88
N PRO A 30 7.56 6.10 -12.00
CA PRO A 30 7.28 5.25 -10.86
C PRO A 30 6.07 5.82 -10.10
N ARG A 31 5.02 5.00 -9.97
CA ARG A 31 3.83 5.40 -9.21
C ARG A 31 4.12 5.15 -7.74
N ALA A 32 3.89 6.15 -6.89
CA ALA A 32 3.94 5.94 -5.46
C ALA A 32 3.01 4.78 -5.06
N PHE A 33 3.42 3.98 -4.08
CA PHE A 33 2.69 2.79 -3.67
C PHE A 33 2.35 2.83 -2.19
N PHE A 34 1.06 2.85 -1.87
CA PHE A 34 0.55 2.83 -0.50
C PHE A 34 -0.06 1.48 -0.18
N VAL A 35 0.41 0.87 0.91
CA VAL A 35 0.01 -0.47 1.32
C VAL A 35 -0.62 -0.40 2.70
N PHE A 36 -1.81 -0.95 2.85
CA PHE A 36 -2.53 -1.09 4.11
C PHE A 36 -2.91 -2.54 4.30
N GLY A 37 -3.03 -2.97 5.55
CA GLY A 37 -3.49 -4.31 5.81
C GLY A 37 -2.79 -5.03 6.95
N ASP A 38 -2.72 -6.34 6.82
CA ASP A 38 -2.22 -7.27 7.81
C ASP A 38 -0.87 -7.89 7.46
N SER A 39 -0.55 -9.02 8.09
CA SER A 39 0.72 -9.74 7.94
C SER A 39 1.03 -10.17 6.51
N LEU A 40 0.01 -10.31 5.65
CA LEU A 40 0.22 -10.71 4.25
C LEU A 40 1.01 -9.67 3.46
N VAL A 41 0.97 -8.42 3.91
CA VAL A 41 1.58 -7.29 3.23
C VAL A 41 2.48 -6.45 4.14
N ASP A 42 2.55 -6.74 5.44
CA ASP A 42 3.54 -6.12 6.35
C ASP A 42 4.97 -6.49 5.92
N ASN A 43 5.83 -5.47 5.90
CA ASN A 43 7.24 -5.61 5.58
C ASN A 43 8.18 -5.11 6.69
N GLY A 44 7.65 -4.93 7.91
CA GLY A 44 8.46 -4.69 9.10
C GLY A 44 7.93 -3.65 10.08
N ASN A 45 6.70 -3.13 9.92
CA ASN A 45 6.16 -2.17 10.90
C ASN A 45 6.09 -2.79 12.30
N ASN A 46 5.73 -4.06 12.40
CA ASN A 46 5.61 -4.75 13.67
C ASN A 46 6.94 -4.90 14.42
N ASN A 47 8.09 -4.79 13.74
CA ASN A 47 9.40 -4.86 14.38
C ASN A 47 9.66 -3.63 15.28
N TYR A 48 8.96 -2.53 15.05
CA TYR A 48 9.02 -1.30 15.86
C TYR A 48 8.04 -1.29 17.04
N LEU A 49 7.25 -2.36 17.22
CA LEU A 49 6.18 -2.43 18.23
C LEU A 49 6.49 -3.48 19.29
N MET A 50 6.12 -3.23 20.54
CA MET A 50 6.09 -4.26 21.59
C MET A 50 4.92 -5.24 21.34
N THR A 51 5.17 -6.25 20.50
CA THR A 51 4.14 -7.18 19.98
C THR A 51 4.69 -8.59 19.86
N THR A 52 3.79 -9.59 19.90
CA THR A 52 4.14 -10.99 19.60
C THR A 52 3.98 -11.32 18.12
N ALA A 53 3.31 -10.48 17.33
CA ALA A 53 3.17 -10.65 15.89
C ALA A 53 4.38 -10.03 15.17
N ARG A 54 5.53 -10.71 15.18
CA ARG A 54 6.76 -10.24 14.50
C ARG A 54 7.33 -11.27 13.54
N ALA A 55 8.03 -10.77 12.53
CA ALA A 55 8.76 -11.56 11.54
C ALA A 55 10.25 -11.15 11.45
N ASP A 56 10.85 -10.85 12.62
CA ASP A 56 12.24 -10.44 12.81
C ASP A 56 13.17 -11.58 13.26
N ALA A 57 12.75 -12.84 13.09
CA ALA A 57 13.51 -14.04 13.42
C ALA A 57 13.38 -15.13 12.33
N PRO A 58 14.27 -16.14 12.28
CA PRO A 58 14.07 -17.29 11.40
C PRO A 58 12.71 -17.99 11.65
N PRO A 59 12.05 -18.56 10.61
CA PRO A 59 12.55 -18.77 9.24
C PRO A 59 12.29 -17.61 8.27
N TYR A 60 11.73 -16.49 8.74
CA TYR A 60 11.40 -15.37 7.87
C TYR A 60 12.65 -14.83 7.16
N GLY A 61 12.55 -14.59 5.85
CA GLY A 61 13.67 -14.09 5.05
C GLY A 61 14.71 -15.13 4.60
N ILE A 62 14.53 -16.44 4.85
CA ILE A 62 15.47 -17.49 4.43
C ILE A 62 15.71 -17.54 2.91
N ASP A 63 14.70 -17.22 2.10
CA ASP A 63 14.76 -17.17 0.63
C ASP A 63 14.98 -15.73 0.11
N PHE A 64 15.12 -14.74 1.00
CA PHE A 64 15.44 -13.36 0.62
C PHE A 64 16.93 -13.26 0.23
N PRO A 65 17.33 -12.36 -0.68
CA PRO A 65 18.74 -12.25 -1.10
C PRO A 65 19.76 -12.06 0.03
N THR A 66 19.34 -11.51 1.17
CA THR A 66 20.20 -11.33 2.34
C THR A 66 20.26 -12.55 3.26
N HIS A 67 19.33 -13.51 3.10
CA HIS A 67 19.11 -14.66 3.99
C HIS A 67 18.90 -14.28 5.48
N MET A 68 18.46 -13.04 5.74
CA MET A 68 18.24 -12.50 7.08
C MET A 68 16.75 -12.18 7.29
N PRO A 69 16.24 -12.19 8.53
CA PRO A 69 14.87 -11.77 8.82
C PRO A 69 14.55 -10.37 8.30
N THR A 70 13.45 -10.25 7.57
CA THR A 70 13.10 -9.05 6.82
C THR A 70 11.91 -8.28 7.38
N GLY A 71 11.25 -8.80 8.43
CA GLY A 71 9.96 -8.29 8.90
C GLY A 71 8.76 -8.70 8.04
N ARG A 72 8.97 -9.48 6.98
CA ARG A 72 7.89 -10.05 6.15
C ARG A 72 7.49 -11.41 6.69
N PHE A 73 6.20 -11.68 6.78
CA PHE A 73 5.66 -13.00 7.16
C PHE A 73 5.75 -13.99 5.99
N SER A 74 6.95 -14.12 5.43
CA SER A 74 7.29 -14.93 4.26
C SER A 74 8.76 -15.36 4.36
N ASN A 75 9.13 -16.42 3.64
CA ASN A 75 10.55 -16.77 3.47
C ASN A 75 11.29 -15.72 2.64
N GLY A 76 10.61 -14.96 1.80
CA GLY A 76 11.24 -14.00 0.90
C GLY A 76 10.36 -12.77 0.70
N LEU A 77 10.17 -12.39 -0.57
CA LEU A 77 9.30 -11.29 -0.97
C LEU A 77 7.84 -11.56 -0.57
N ASN A 78 7.13 -10.50 -0.22
CA ASN A 78 5.67 -10.51 -0.06
C ASN A 78 5.00 -9.84 -1.28
N ILE A 79 3.66 -9.83 -1.31
CA ILE A 79 2.89 -9.33 -2.46
C ILE A 79 3.29 -7.87 -2.84
N PRO A 80 3.38 -6.90 -1.91
CA PRO A 80 3.87 -5.56 -2.20
C PRO A 80 5.24 -5.51 -2.88
N ASP A 81 6.19 -6.34 -2.47
CA ASP A 81 7.52 -6.33 -3.09
C ASP A 81 7.44 -6.77 -4.54
N ILE A 82 6.72 -7.85 -4.82
CA ILE A 82 6.55 -8.39 -6.18
C ILE A 82 5.85 -7.35 -7.07
N ILE A 83 4.84 -6.64 -6.55
CA ILE A 83 4.19 -5.55 -7.27
C ILE A 83 5.19 -4.42 -7.54
N SER A 84 6.02 -4.04 -6.56
CA SER A 84 7.03 -2.99 -6.71
C SER A 84 8.06 -3.35 -7.80
N GLU A 85 8.51 -4.60 -7.85
CA GLU A 85 9.40 -5.11 -8.90
C GLU A 85 8.75 -4.99 -10.29
N HIS A 86 7.46 -5.35 -10.42
CA HIS A 86 6.74 -5.21 -11.69
C HIS A 86 6.51 -3.75 -12.09
N LEU A 87 6.42 -2.84 -11.14
CA LEU A 87 6.37 -1.40 -11.38
C LEU A 87 7.75 -0.80 -11.72
N GLY A 88 8.83 -1.57 -11.61
CA GLY A 88 10.21 -1.07 -11.74
C GLY A 88 10.58 -0.09 -10.63
N SER A 89 9.94 -0.20 -9.46
CA SER A 89 10.15 0.66 -8.29
C SER A 89 10.85 -0.10 -7.17
N GLN A 90 11.56 0.63 -6.31
CA GLN A 90 11.96 0.10 -5.01
C GLN A 90 10.73 -0.22 -4.15
N PRO A 91 10.80 -1.21 -3.24
CA PRO A 91 9.73 -1.49 -2.30
C PRO A 91 9.43 -0.30 -1.39
N ALA A 92 8.15 -0.05 -1.13
CA ALA A 92 7.73 0.94 -0.15
C ALA A 92 8.23 0.57 1.25
N LEU A 93 8.86 1.51 1.96
CA LEU A 93 9.37 1.27 3.32
C LEU A 93 8.23 1.12 4.34
N PRO A 94 8.43 0.38 5.45
CA PRO A 94 7.53 0.43 6.59
C PRO A 94 7.36 1.87 7.06
N TYR A 95 6.13 2.29 7.38
CA TYR A 95 5.83 3.63 7.87
C TYR A 95 6.67 4.03 9.09
N LEU A 96 6.92 3.08 9.99
CA LEU A 96 7.69 3.32 11.21
C LEU A 96 9.21 3.30 10.99
N SER A 97 9.68 3.06 9.77
CA SER A 97 11.11 3.08 9.47
C SER A 97 11.69 4.50 9.59
N PRO A 98 12.83 4.69 10.30
CA PRO A 98 13.51 5.98 10.34
C PRO A 98 14.08 6.41 8.98
N GLU A 99 14.13 5.49 8.01
CA GLU A 99 14.57 5.76 6.65
C GLU A 99 13.45 6.33 5.77
N LEU A 100 12.18 6.31 6.21
CA LEU A 100 11.06 6.89 5.48
C LEU A 100 11.06 8.43 5.60
N ARG A 101 11.97 9.07 4.85
CA ARG A 101 12.18 10.52 4.81
C ARG A 101 12.80 10.95 3.49
N GLY A 102 12.67 12.24 3.15
CA GLY A 102 13.23 12.79 1.91
C GLY A 102 12.70 12.08 0.67
N GLU A 103 13.57 11.71 -0.26
CA GLU A 103 13.19 11.04 -1.52
C GLU A 103 12.47 9.71 -1.32
N ASN A 104 12.71 9.00 -0.20
CA ASN A 104 11.98 7.77 0.11
C ASN A 104 10.48 8.01 0.31
N LEU A 105 10.07 9.24 0.64
CA LEU A 105 8.65 9.60 0.66
C LEU A 105 8.04 9.52 -0.73
N LEU A 106 8.78 9.76 -1.81
CA LEU A 106 8.24 9.78 -3.18
C LEU A 106 7.87 8.37 -3.69
N ILE A 107 8.45 7.32 -3.11
CA ILE A 107 8.17 5.91 -3.44
C ILE A 107 6.81 5.48 -2.87
N GLY A 108 6.37 6.08 -1.77
CA GLY A 108 5.22 5.66 -1.00
C GLY A 108 5.61 4.99 0.31
N ALA A 109 4.66 4.33 0.97
CA ALA A 109 4.85 3.76 2.29
C ALA A 109 3.93 2.56 2.54
N ASN A 110 4.43 1.63 3.35
CA ASN A 110 3.66 0.51 3.84
C ASN A 110 3.20 0.77 5.28
N PHE A 111 1.89 0.85 5.48
CA PHE A 111 1.23 1.08 6.76
C PHE A 111 0.71 -0.19 7.41
N ALA A 112 0.83 -1.34 6.74
CA ALA A 112 0.28 -2.60 7.21
C ALA A 112 0.92 -3.07 8.52
N SER A 113 0.17 -3.86 9.29
CA SER A 113 0.62 -4.39 10.57
C SER A 113 0.01 -5.75 10.83
N ALA A 114 0.86 -6.72 11.15
CA ALA A 114 0.41 -8.08 11.40
C ALA A 114 -0.58 -8.20 12.56
N GLY A 115 -1.54 -9.11 12.40
CA GLY A 115 -2.58 -9.43 13.39
C GLY A 115 -3.84 -8.56 13.32
N VAL A 116 -3.82 -7.46 12.56
CA VAL A 116 -4.98 -6.59 12.37
C VAL A 116 -6.07 -7.28 11.53
N GLY A 117 -7.32 -6.95 11.82
CA GLY A 117 -8.48 -7.27 11.00
C GLY A 117 -9.25 -6.03 10.56
N ILE A 118 -10.39 -6.26 9.92
CA ILE A 118 -11.42 -5.25 9.65
C ILE A 118 -11.94 -4.69 10.98
N LEU A 119 -12.18 -5.57 11.96
CA LEU A 119 -12.75 -5.17 13.24
C LEU A 119 -11.67 -4.69 14.21
N ASN A 120 -12.00 -3.66 14.98
CA ASN A 120 -11.10 -3.09 15.97
C ASN A 120 -10.98 -3.92 17.26
N ASP A 121 -11.53 -5.13 17.34
CA ASP A 121 -11.26 -6.07 18.44
C ASP A 121 -10.48 -7.29 17.97
N THR A 122 -10.31 -7.47 16.67
CA THR A 122 -9.46 -8.52 16.10
C THR A 122 -7.98 -8.27 16.42
N GLY A 123 -7.27 -9.34 16.81
CA GLY A 123 -5.82 -9.30 17.03
C GLY A 123 -5.39 -8.81 18.41
N ILE A 124 -6.31 -8.67 19.37
CA ILE A 124 -6.01 -8.22 20.74
C ILE A 124 -4.96 -9.10 21.47
N GLN A 125 -4.89 -10.39 21.11
CA GLN A 125 -3.93 -11.33 21.68
C GLN A 125 -2.47 -11.02 21.31
N PHE A 126 -2.24 -10.17 20.31
CA PHE A 126 -0.90 -9.75 19.89
C PHE A 126 -0.37 -8.53 20.65
N VAL A 127 -1.07 -8.10 21.72
CA VAL A 127 -0.71 -6.96 22.58
C VAL A 127 -0.78 -5.63 21.86
N ASN A 128 0.21 -5.30 21.04
CA ASN A 128 0.28 -4.03 20.31
C ASN A 128 0.31 -4.29 18.80
N ILE A 129 -0.60 -3.68 18.05
CA ILE A 129 -0.69 -3.78 16.59
C ILE A 129 -1.24 -2.46 16.02
N ILE A 130 -0.89 -2.11 14.79
CA ILE A 130 -1.42 -0.90 14.14
C ILE A 130 -2.78 -1.23 13.52
N ARG A 131 -3.84 -0.83 14.22
CA ARG A 131 -5.23 -1.02 13.78
C ARG A 131 -5.49 -0.25 12.50
N ILE A 132 -6.43 -0.70 11.67
CA ILE A 132 -6.68 -0.07 10.36
C ILE A 132 -6.99 1.43 10.47
N GLY A 133 -7.74 1.86 11.50
CA GLY A 133 -7.95 3.29 11.76
C GLY A 133 -6.64 4.05 12.02
N GLN A 134 -5.70 3.45 12.75
CA GLN A 134 -4.37 4.01 12.97
C GLN A 134 -3.51 3.98 11.69
N GLN A 135 -3.63 2.97 10.84
CA GLN A 135 -2.94 2.95 9.54
C GLN A 135 -3.40 4.13 8.65
N LEU A 136 -4.70 4.44 8.65
CA LEU A 136 -5.24 5.61 7.94
C LEU A 136 -4.77 6.94 8.56
N GLN A 137 -4.65 7.02 9.89
CA GLN A 137 -4.06 8.20 10.55
C GLN A 137 -2.58 8.37 10.23
N ASN A 138 -1.82 7.27 10.22
CA ASN A 138 -0.42 7.27 9.81
C ASN A 138 -0.26 7.74 8.36
N PHE A 139 -1.21 7.39 7.48
CA PHE A 139 -1.23 7.90 6.12
C PHE A 139 -1.48 9.41 6.06
N GLN A 140 -2.38 9.95 6.89
CA GLN A 140 -2.58 11.40 7.00
C GLN A 140 -1.29 12.11 7.45
N GLU A 141 -0.58 11.56 8.45
CA GLU A 141 0.70 12.10 8.90
C GLU A 141 1.78 12.00 7.81
N TYR A 142 1.82 10.88 7.07
CA TYR A 142 2.69 10.72 5.91
C TYR A 142 2.43 11.80 4.84
N GLN A 143 1.17 12.11 4.54
CA GLN A 143 0.83 13.15 3.56
C GLN A 143 1.34 14.52 3.99
N GLN A 144 1.27 14.85 5.28
CA GLN A 144 1.84 16.08 5.83
C GLN A 144 3.36 16.12 5.68
N LYS A 145 4.06 15.00 5.96
CA LYS A 145 5.51 14.89 5.76
C LYS A 145 5.89 15.05 4.28
N LEU A 146 5.10 14.46 3.39
CA LEU A 146 5.29 14.58 1.95
C LEU A 146 5.08 16.03 1.47
N ALA A 147 3.97 16.66 1.87
CA ALA A 147 3.67 18.05 1.55
C ALA A 147 4.75 19.01 2.06
N ALA A 148 5.28 18.79 3.26
CA ALA A 148 6.40 19.55 3.78
C ALA A 148 7.69 19.37 2.96
N PHE A 149 7.85 18.25 2.25
CA PHE A 149 9.04 17.94 1.46
C PHE A 149 8.95 18.45 0.00
N ILE A 150 7.81 18.29 -0.66
CA ILE A 150 7.64 18.64 -2.09
C ILE A 150 6.59 19.72 -2.38
N GLY A 151 5.92 20.25 -1.36
CA GLY A 151 4.80 21.19 -1.49
C GLY A 151 3.44 20.49 -1.61
N GLU A 152 2.39 21.20 -1.21
CA GLU A 152 1.01 20.70 -1.13
C GLU A 152 0.46 20.20 -2.48
N ASP A 153 0.63 20.97 -3.55
CA ASP A 153 0.12 20.62 -4.89
C ASP A 153 0.78 19.36 -5.44
N ALA A 154 2.11 19.26 -5.31
CA ALA A 154 2.88 18.11 -5.77
C ALA A 154 2.58 16.86 -4.93
N ALA A 155 2.43 17.01 -3.61
CA ALA A 155 2.02 15.93 -2.73
C ALA A 155 0.61 15.42 -3.08
N THR A 156 -0.34 16.32 -3.31
CA THR A 156 -1.70 15.96 -3.77
C THR A 156 -1.65 15.20 -5.07
N GLN A 157 -0.90 15.69 -6.05
CA GLN A 157 -0.77 15.04 -7.35
C GLN A 157 -0.16 13.64 -7.23
N LEU A 158 0.91 13.49 -6.45
CA LEU A 158 1.57 12.20 -6.23
C LEU A 158 0.61 11.20 -5.59
N VAL A 159 -0.10 11.60 -4.52
CA VAL A 159 -1.03 10.71 -3.82
C VAL A 159 -2.20 10.32 -4.72
N ASN A 160 -2.74 11.26 -5.49
CA ASN A 160 -3.83 11.01 -6.44
C ASN A 160 -3.44 10.02 -7.54
N GLN A 161 -2.17 10.01 -7.95
CA GLN A 161 -1.67 9.10 -8.98
C GLN A 161 -1.09 7.80 -8.42
N ALA A 162 -1.11 7.60 -7.10
CA ALA A 162 -0.56 6.43 -6.46
C ALA A 162 -1.33 5.14 -6.80
N LEU A 163 -0.69 4.00 -6.55
CA LEU A 163 -1.33 2.71 -6.41
C LEU A 163 -1.65 2.49 -4.92
N VAL A 164 -2.80 1.91 -4.62
CA VAL A 164 -3.20 1.55 -3.25
C VAL A 164 -3.53 0.06 -3.18
N LEU A 165 -2.95 -0.64 -2.21
CA LEU A 165 -3.26 -2.03 -1.87
C LEU A 165 -3.80 -2.10 -0.44
N ILE A 166 -4.91 -2.80 -0.24
CA ILE A 166 -5.52 -3.03 1.09
C ILE A 166 -5.78 -4.52 1.26
N THR A 167 -5.22 -5.15 2.31
CA THR A 167 -5.49 -6.57 2.64
C THR A 167 -5.96 -6.72 4.09
N LEU A 168 -7.24 -7.06 4.27
CA LEU A 168 -7.84 -7.25 5.60
C LEU A 168 -8.88 -8.39 5.53
N GLY A 169 -9.22 -8.95 6.69
CA GLY A 169 -10.34 -9.87 6.84
C GLY A 169 -9.94 -11.27 7.31
N GLY A 170 -8.77 -11.77 6.91
CA GLY A 170 -8.33 -13.12 7.27
C GLY A 170 -8.26 -13.33 8.79
N ASN A 171 -7.67 -12.38 9.49
CA ASN A 171 -7.58 -12.39 10.95
C ASN A 171 -8.95 -12.33 11.64
N ASP A 172 -9.97 -11.70 11.03
CA ASP A 172 -11.31 -11.64 11.60
C ASP A 172 -11.99 -13.00 11.65
N PHE A 173 -11.62 -13.93 10.77
CA PHE A 173 -12.07 -15.33 10.83
C PHE A 173 -11.15 -16.17 11.71
N VAL A 174 -9.84 -16.12 11.47
CA VAL A 174 -8.87 -16.95 12.19
C VAL A 174 -8.98 -16.70 13.69
N ASN A 175 -8.92 -15.45 14.13
CA ASN A 175 -8.87 -15.13 15.56
C ASN A 175 -10.22 -15.36 16.26
N ASN A 176 -11.33 -15.24 15.54
CA ASN A 176 -12.65 -15.31 16.15
C ASN A 176 -13.33 -16.67 16.00
N TYR A 177 -13.00 -17.48 15.00
CA TYR A 177 -13.71 -18.74 14.72
C TYR A 177 -12.83 -19.98 14.69
N TYR A 178 -11.52 -19.85 14.46
CA TYR A 178 -10.65 -21.01 14.27
C TYR A 178 -9.55 -21.15 15.33
N LEU A 179 -9.00 -20.04 15.81
CA LEU A 179 -7.88 -20.03 16.74
C LEU A 179 -8.32 -19.97 18.21
N VAL A 180 -9.32 -19.14 18.53
CA VAL A 180 -9.82 -18.95 19.90
C VAL A 180 -11.15 -19.65 20.06
N PRO A 181 -11.21 -20.80 20.77
CA PRO A 181 -12.46 -21.49 21.03
C PRO A 181 -13.43 -20.58 21.78
N PHE A 182 -14.68 -20.53 21.32
CA PHE A 182 -15.73 -19.76 21.97
C PHE A 182 -15.41 -18.27 22.17
N SER A 183 -14.72 -17.65 21.21
CA SER A 183 -14.51 -16.20 21.19
C SER A 183 -15.83 -15.43 21.37
N VAL A 184 -15.74 -14.19 21.84
CA VAL A 184 -16.91 -13.30 21.97
C VAL A 184 -17.69 -13.23 20.65
N ARG A 185 -16.99 -13.11 19.51
CA ARG A 185 -17.60 -13.00 18.19
C ARG A 185 -18.29 -14.29 17.75
N SER A 186 -17.69 -15.45 17.99
CA SER A 186 -18.32 -16.75 17.65
C SER A 186 -19.59 -17.05 18.46
N ARG A 187 -19.75 -16.42 19.64
CA ARG A 187 -20.96 -16.50 20.45
C ARG A 187 -22.02 -15.46 20.04
N GLN A 188 -21.61 -14.36 19.44
CA GLN A 188 -22.50 -13.28 19.00
C GLN A 188 -23.12 -13.56 17.64
N PHE A 189 -22.36 -14.15 16.72
CA PHE A 189 -22.78 -14.38 15.34
C PHE A 189 -22.54 -15.83 14.92
N ALA A 190 -23.50 -16.39 14.19
CA ALA A 190 -23.19 -17.51 13.30
C ALA A 190 -22.34 -16.99 12.12
N ILE A 191 -21.50 -17.84 11.53
CA ILE A 191 -20.60 -17.43 10.43
C ILE A 191 -21.37 -16.77 9.29
N GLN A 192 -22.56 -17.27 8.96
CA GLN A 192 -23.43 -16.71 7.91
C GLN A 192 -23.87 -15.26 8.16
N ASP A 193 -24.03 -14.86 9.42
CA ASP A 193 -24.39 -13.49 9.82
C ASP A 193 -23.15 -12.61 10.03
N TYR A 194 -22.01 -13.24 10.28
CA TYR A 194 -20.73 -12.55 10.48
C TYR A 194 -20.15 -11.98 9.19
N VAL A 195 -20.27 -12.70 8.06
CA VAL A 195 -19.80 -12.23 6.75
C VAL A 195 -20.43 -10.89 6.33
N PRO A 196 -21.78 -10.71 6.32
CA PRO A 196 -22.38 -9.43 5.95
C PRO A 196 -22.02 -8.32 6.95
N TYR A 197 -21.84 -8.63 8.23
CA TYR A 197 -21.33 -7.67 9.23
C TYR A 197 -19.90 -7.21 8.91
N LEU A 198 -18.99 -8.13 8.59
CA LEU A 198 -17.63 -7.78 8.17
C LEU A 198 -17.61 -6.94 6.89
N ILE A 199 -18.44 -7.29 5.90
CA ILE A 199 -18.55 -6.49 4.66
C ILE A 199 -19.03 -5.07 4.98
N PHE A 200 -20.00 -4.92 5.89
CA PHE A 200 -20.48 -3.61 6.31
C PHE A 200 -19.38 -2.78 6.98
N GLU A 201 -18.61 -3.36 7.90
CA GLU A 201 -17.49 -2.67 8.55
C GLU A 201 -16.35 -2.37 7.55
N TYR A 202 -16.06 -3.27 6.61
CA TYR A 202 -15.06 -3.04 5.57
C TYR A 202 -15.44 -1.90 4.63
N LYS A 203 -16.72 -1.79 4.26
CA LYS A 203 -17.23 -0.63 3.50
C LYS A 203 -16.97 0.68 4.22
N LYS A 204 -17.03 0.73 5.56
CA LYS A 204 -16.71 1.95 6.30
C LYS A 204 -15.24 2.33 6.13
N ILE A 205 -14.32 1.37 6.22
CA ILE A 205 -12.88 1.60 5.98
C ILE A 205 -12.66 2.17 4.58
N LEU A 206 -13.25 1.54 3.56
CA LEU A 206 -13.17 2.01 2.18
C LEU A 206 -13.85 3.38 1.97
N SER A 207 -14.88 3.68 2.77
CA SER A 207 -15.58 4.96 2.73
C SER A 207 -14.84 6.08 3.43
N VAL A 208 -14.06 5.79 4.48
CA VAL A 208 -13.15 6.77 5.11
C VAL A 208 -12.00 7.08 4.17
N SER A 209 -11.54 6.10 3.37
CA SER A 209 -10.68 6.37 2.22
C SER A 209 -11.40 7.05 1.04
N SER A 210 -12.71 7.30 1.13
CA SER A 210 -13.54 7.84 0.03
C SER A 210 -14.55 8.93 0.44
N SER A 211 -14.46 9.58 1.61
CA SER A 211 -15.46 10.57 2.06
C SER A 211 -14.83 11.92 2.41
N PRO A 212 -15.31 13.03 1.80
CA PRO A 212 -14.82 14.36 2.14
C PRO A 212 -15.28 14.69 3.55
N ALA A 213 -14.38 15.23 4.37
CA ALA A 213 -14.71 15.71 5.70
C ALA A 213 -15.81 16.78 5.60
N SER A 214 -17.05 16.39 5.88
CA SER A 214 -18.12 17.32 6.19
C SER A 214 -18.47 17.15 7.66
N ASN A 215 -18.39 18.28 8.37
CA ASN A 215 -18.70 18.51 9.78
C ASN A 215 -17.57 18.25 10.79
N TYR A 216 -16.56 19.13 10.79
CA TYR A 216 -16.03 19.74 12.02
C TYR A 216 -15.46 21.13 11.67
N SER A 217 -15.93 22.14 12.38
CA SER A 217 -15.68 23.56 12.16
C SER A 217 -14.34 24.03 12.75
N SER A 218 -13.33 24.29 11.89
CA SER A 218 -12.24 25.27 12.06
C SER A 218 -11.38 25.32 10.77
N PRO A 219 -10.90 26.48 10.30
CA PRO A 219 -10.33 26.65 8.96
C PRO A 219 -8.80 26.46 8.91
N ASP A 220 -8.29 26.23 7.69
CA ASP A 220 -6.89 26.35 7.22
C ASP A 220 -5.98 25.11 7.06
N SER A 221 -6.51 23.88 7.09
CA SER A 221 -5.76 22.69 6.63
C SER A 221 -6.58 21.68 5.80
N ASN A 222 -7.83 22.01 5.48
CA ASN A 222 -8.82 21.06 4.99
C ASN A 222 -8.99 21.01 3.45
N GLU A 223 -8.26 21.81 2.67
CA GLU A 223 -8.37 21.75 1.20
C GLU A 223 -7.70 20.51 0.59
N MET A 224 -6.63 20.00 1.22
CA MET A 224 -5.96 18.74 0.84
C MET A 224 -6.88 17.52 0.92
N ILE A 225 -7.89 17.56 1.80
CA ILE A 225 -8.84 16.46 2.06
C ILE A 225 -9.81 16.26 0.89
N SER A 226 -10.12 17.31 0.13
CA SER A 226 -11.20 17.27 -0.87
C SER A 226 -10.79 16.66 -2.22
N LEU A 227 -9.50 16.65 -2.57
CA LEU A 227 -9.02 16.21 -3.88
C LEU A 227 -8.82 14.68 -4.01
N GLN A 228 -8.60 13.96 -2.90
CA GLN A 228 -8.23 12.53 -2.92
C GLN A 228 -9.36 11.57 -3.29
N ILE A 229 -10.61 12.03 -3.31
CA ILE A 229 -11.77 11.12 -3.31
C ILE A 229 -12.43 11.00 -4.69
N MET A 230 -12.02 11.80 -5.66
CA MET A 230 -12.53 11.70 -7.03
C MET A 230 -12.01 10.45 -7.77
N LEU A 231 -10.93 9.81 -7.29
CA LEU A 231 -10.17 8.81 -8.07
C LEU A 231 -10.44 7.33 -7.74
N LEU A 232 -11.25 7.01 -6.71
CA LEU A 232 -11.74 5.63 -6.48
C LEU A 232 -13.09 5.34 -7.17
N LYS A 233 -13.75 6.35 -7.74
CA LYS A 233 -15.03 6.17 -8.48
C LYS A 233 -14.97 5.29 -9.74
N PRO A 234 -13.85 5.11 -10.48
CA PRO A 234 -13.86 4.26 -11.67
C PRO A 234 -13.91 2.75 -11.37
N PHE A 235 -13.51 2.31 -10.18
CA PHE A 235 -13.36 0.87 -9.87
C PHE A 235 -14.58 0.22 -9.19
N LEU A 236 -15.61 0.98 -8.83
CA LEU A 236 -16.84 0.47 -8.21
C LEU A 236 -18.06 0.53 -9.15
N ARG A 237 -17.85 0.66 -10.47
CA ARG A 237 -18.92 0.50 -11.47
C ARG A 237 -18.86 -0.88 -12.11
N TYR A 238 -19.03 -1.92 -11.31
CA TYR A 238 -19.63 -3.16 -11.76
C TYR A 238 -20.48 -3.69 -10.60
N GLU A 239 -21.75 -3.91 -10.93
CA GLU A 239 -22.92 -4.29 -10.09
C GLU A 239 -23.76 -3.14 -9.51
#